data_AF-A0A2K4MII7-F1
#
_entry.id   AF-A0A2K4MII7-F1
#
_cell.length_a   1.000
_cell.length_b   1.000
_cell.length_c   1.000
_cell.angle_alpha   90.00
_cell.angle_beta   90.00
_cell.angle_gamma   90.00
#
_symmetry.space_group_name_H-M   'P 1'
#
loop_
_entity.id
_entity.type
_entity.pdbx_description
1 polymer ?
#
loop_
_entity_poly.entity_id
_entity_poly.type
_entity_poly.pdbx_seq_one_letter_code
_entity_poly.pdbx_strand_id
1 'polypeptide(L)'
;MPAMHNPAHPGEVLQEWLEGISVTEAADKLGVTRAALSRILHGHAGISADMALRLAEALGTSPELWLGMQSSWALWQEQQKPRPHVEKLLIR
;
A
#
# COMPACT_ATOMS: atom_id res chain seq x y z
N MET A 1 -1.87 9.92 14.65
CA MET A 1 -2.96 10.04 13.65
C MET A 1 -4.11 9.17 14.13
N PRO A 2 -5.36 9.67 14.19
CA PRO A 2 -6.51 8.84 14.56
C PRO A 2 -6.62 7.67 13.57
N ALA A 3 -7.04 6.50 14.04
CA ALA A 3 -7.26 5.35 13.17
C ALA A 3 -8.38 5.71 12.17
N MET A 4 -8.06 5.74 10.87
CA MET A 4 -9.08 5.88 9.84
C MET A 4 -10.03 4.69 9.92
N HIS A 5 -11.33 4.97 9.91
CA HIS A 5 -12.35 3.94 9.76
C HIS A 5 -12.37 3.50 8.30
N ASN A 6 -11.98 2.25 8.01
CA ASN A 6 -11.89 1.70 6.65
C ASN A 6 -10.93 2.46 5.71
N PRO A 7 -9.61 2.45 5.98
CA PRO A 7 -8.62 2.98 5.05
C PRO A 7 -8.69 2.28 3.69
N ALA A 8 -8.59 3.07 2.61
CA ALA A 8 -8.53 2.56 1.24
C ALA A 8 -7.27 1.72 1.00
N HIS A 9 -7.31 0.81 0.03
CA HIS A 9 -6.09 0.08 -0.35
C HIS A 9 -5.13 1.07 -1.03
N PRO A 10 -3.82 1.08 -0.69
CA PRO A 10 -2.89 2.07 -1.25
C PRO A 10 -2.78 1.99 -2.77
N GLY A 11 -3.04 0.82 -3.36
CA GLY A 11 -3.14 0.65 -4.81
C GLY A 11 -4.35 1.33 -5.46
N GLU A 12 -5.47 1.48 -4.74
CA GLU A 12 -6.63 2.25 -5.23
C GLU A 12 -6.28 3.74 -5.26
N VAL A 13 -5.65 4.24 -4.20
CA VAL A 13 -5.12 5.61 -4.15
C VAL A 13 -4.11 5.83 -5.28
N LEU A 14 -3.21 4.88 -5.51
CA LEU A 14 -2.21 4.97 -6.59
C LEU A 14 -2.86 5.09 -7.98
N GLN A 15 -4.08 4.60 -8.21
CA GLN A 15 -4.76 4.81 -9.50
C GLN A 15 -4.96 6.29 -9.82
N GLU A 16 -5.34 7.10 -8.83
CA GLU A 16 -5.53 8.55 -8.97
C GLU A 16 -4.20 9.25 -9.31
N TRP A 17 -3.10 8.80 -8.71
CA TRP A 17 -1.75 9.32 -9.00
C TRP A 17 -1.24 8.97 -10.40
N LEU A 18 -1.78 7.92 -11.01
CA LEU A 18 -1.43 7.47 -12.36
C LEU A 18 -2.45 7.90 -13.41
N GLU A 19 -3.37 8.80 -13.08
CA GLU A 19 -4.26 9.39 -14.07
C GLU A 19 -3.47 10.08 -15.18
N GLY A 20 -3.83 9.80 -16.43
CA GLY A 20 -3.15 10.36 -17.61
C GLY A 20 -1.95 9.57 -18.11
N ILE A 21 -1.55 8.47 -17.46
CA ILE A 21 -0.53 7.53 -17.95
C ILE A 21 -1.10 6.11 -18.07
N SER A 22 -0.68 5.37 -19.11
CA SER A 22 -1.11 3.98 -19.25
C SER A 22 -0.44 3.09 -18.18
N VAL A 23 -1.15 2.05 -17.73
CA VAL A 23 -0.58 1.06 -16.78
C VAL A 23 0.71 0.42 -17.32
N THR A 24 0.81 0.24 -18.64
CA THR A 24 2.03 -0.28 -19.27
C THR A 24 3.20 0.68 -19.09
N GLU A 25 3.01 1.95 -19.44
CA GLU A 25 4.06 2.98 -19.33
C GLU A 25 4.46 3.21 -17.86
N ALA A 26 3.50 3.22 -16.94
CA ALA A 26 3.76 3.32 -15.51
C ALA A 26 4.57 2.12 -14.99
N ALA A 27 4.23 0.90 -15.42
CA ALA A 27 4.96 -0.30 -15.03
C ALA A 27 6.41 -0.29 -15.54
N ASP A 28 6.61 0.15 -16.78
CA ASP A 28 7.94 0.30 -17.38
C ASP A 28 8.78 1.32 -16.60
N LYS A 29 8.21 2.49 -16.28
CA LYS A 29 8.88 3.53 -15.46
C LYS A 29 9.21 3.05 -14.05
N LEU A 30 8.36 2.22 -13.46
CA LEU A 30 8.59 1.63 -12.14
C LEU A 30 9.51 0.40 -12.20
N GLY A 31 9.88 -0.08 -13.39
CA GLY A 31 10.73 -1.26 -13.56
C GLY A 31 10.07 -2.56 -13.08
N VAL A 32 8.76 -2.69 -13.25
CA VAL A 32 7.99 -3.89 -12.89
C VAL A 32 7.16 -4.37 -14.07
N THR A 33 6.66 -5.61 -14.00
CA THR A 33 5.74 -6.09 -15.03
C THR A 33 4.40 -5.36 -14.92
N ARG A 34 3.74 -5.13 -16.07
CA ARG A 34 2.37 -4.61 -16.13
C ARG A 34 1.41 -5.41 -15.24
N ALA A 35 1.57 -6.73 -15.19
CA ALA A 35 0.75 -7.60 -14.37
C ALA A 35 0.97 -7.36 -12.86
N ALA A 36 2.22 -7.15 -12.43
CA ALA A 36 2.53 -6.83 -11.03
C ALA A 36 1.91 -5.48 -10.63
N LEU A 37 2.09 -4.44 -11.44
CA LEU A 37 1.47 -3.14 -11.16
C LEU A 37 -0.05 -3.24 -11.16
N SER A 38 -0.65 -3.92 -12.14
CA SER A 38 -2.10 -4.12 -12.22
C SER A 38 -2.65 -4.79 -10.96
N ARG A 39 -1.97 -5.83 -10.42
CA ARG A 39 -2.40 -6.45 -9.17
C ARG A 39 -2.38 -5.48 -8.00
N ILE A 40 -1.39 -4.59 -7.93
CA ILE A 40 -1.34 -3.55 -6.88
C ILE A 40 -2.52 -2.60 -7.04
N LEU A 41 -2.70 -2.04 -8.24
CA LEU A 41 -3.75 -1.05 -8.53
C LEU A 41 -5.15 -1.56 -8.16
N HIS A 42 -5.44 -2.84 -8.41
CA HIS A 42 -6.75 -3.45 -8.14
C HIS A 42 -6.85 -4.13 -6.76
N GLY A 43 -5.93 -3.84 -5.82
CA GLY A 43 -6.02 -4.35 -4.45
C GLY A 43 -5.71 -5.85 -4.27
N HIS A 44 -5.14 -6.49 -5.29
CA HIS A 44 -4.76 -7.91 -5.27
C HIS A 44 -3.29 -8.16 -4.85
N ALA A 45 -2.54 -7.09 -4.58
CA ALA A 45 -1.20 -7.12 -4.03
C ALA A 45 -0.94 -5.82 -3.25
N GLY A 46 -0.22 -5.90 -2.13
CA GLY A 46 0.19 -4.73 -1.38
C GLY A 46 1.43 -4.05 -1.94
N ILE A 47 1.73 -2.87 -1.42
CA ILE A 47 2.98 -2.14 -1.67
C ILE A 47 4.07 -2.67 -0.75
N SER A 48 5.14 -3.21 -1.33
CA SER A 48 6.36 -3.59 -0.62
C SER A 48 7.26 -2.37 -0.37
N ALA A 49 8.30 -2.52 0.45
CA ALA A 49 9.30 -1.47 0.66
C ALA A 49 10.04 -1.09 -0.64
N ASP A 50 10.39 -2.07 -1.48
CA ASP A 50 10.99 -1.82 -2.81
C ASP A 50 10.04 -1.02 -3.72
N MET A 51 8.75 -1.39 -3.76
CA MET A 51 7.77 -0.63 -4.52
C MET A 51 7.57 0.78 -3.98
N ALA A 52 7.57 0.96 -2.66
CA ALA A 52 7.45 2.28 -2.03
C ALA A 52 8.61 3.22 -2.42
N LEU A 53 9.85 2.70 -2.50
CA LEU A 53 11.01 3.44 -2.99
C LEU A 53 10.84 3.85 -4.45
N ARG A 54 10.42 2.91 -5.31
CA ARG A 54 10.16 3.19 -6.74
C ARG A 54 9.08 4.25 -6.94
N LEU A 55 8.00 4.19 -6.17
CA LEU A 55 6.92 5.17 -6.22
C LEU A 55 7.37 6.55 -5.71
N ALA A 56 8.19 6.59 -4.66
CA ALA A 56 8.78 7.83 -4.16
C ALA A 56 9.61 8.53 -5.24
N GLU A 57 10.49 7.80 -5.90
CA GLU A 57 11.32 8.31 -7.01
C GLU A 57 10.47 8.73 -8.22
N ALA A 58 9.49 7.91 -8.62
CA ALA A 58 8.69 8.17 -9.81
C ALA A 58 7.68 9.32 -9.65
N LEU A 59 7.16 9.54 -8.44
CA LEU A 59 6.06 10.47 -8.17
C LEU A 59 6.47 11.69 -7.33
N GLY A 60 7.74 11.77 -6.91
CA GLY A 60 8.21 12.86 -6.04
C GLY A 60 7.57 12.83 -4.65
N THR A 61 7.32 11.62 -4.13
CA THR A 61 6.69 11.40 -2.81
C THR A 61 7.70 10.79 -1.83
N SER A 62 7.26 10.38 -0.63
CA SER A 62 8.11 9.64 0.31
C SER A 62 7.74 8.15 0.37
N PRO A 63 8.70 7.23 0.58
CA PRO A 63 8.38 5.81 0.77
C PRO A 63 7.46 5.57 1.99
N GLU A 64 7.63 6.36 3.05
CA GLU A 64 6.84 6.29 4.28
C GLU A 64 5.36 6.60 4.04
N LEU A 65 5.04 7.46 3.05
CA LEU A 65 3.66 7.72 2.65
C LEU A 65 2.96 6.42 2.24
N TRP A 66 3.57 5.69 1.31
CA TRP A 66 3.01 4.47 0.76
C TRP A 66 2.97 3.33 1.77
N LEU A 67 4.05 3.15 2.54
CA LEU A 67 4.10 2.14 3.60
C LEU A 67 3.14 2.47 4.76
N GLY A 68 2.92 3.76 5.05
CA GLY A 68 1.95 4.22 6.03
C GLY A 68 0.52 3.85 5.63
N MET A 69 0.15 4.09 4.36
CA MET A 69 -1.15 3.66 3.81
C MET A 69 -1.28 2.13 3.84
N GLN A 70 -0.27 1.40 3.37
CA GLN A 70 -0.26 -0.07 3.37
C GLN A 70 -0.44 -0.65 4.78
N SER A 71 0.27 -0.08 5.76
CA SER A 71 0.18 -0.52 7.16
C SER A 71 -1.20 -0.23 7.74
N SER A 72 -1.76 0.96 7.47
CA SER A 72 -3.09 1.34 7.93
C SER A 72 -4.16 0.41 7.35
N TRP A 73 -4.10 0.15 6.04
CA TRP A 73 -4.99 -0.79 5.35
C TRP A 73 -4.88 -2.20 5.93
N ALA A 74 -3.66 -2.75 6.02
CA ALA A 74 -3.45 -4.10 6.53
C ALA A 74 -3.91 -4.26 7.99
N LEU A 75 -3.60 -3.28 8.85
CA LEU A 75 -4.05 -3.29 10.24
C LEU A 75 -5.56 -3.27 10.35
N TRP A 76 -6.26 -2.47 9.53
CA TRP A 76 -7.72 -2.42 9.55
C TRP A 76 -8.34 -3.75 9.08
N GLN A 77 -7.83 -4.35 8.00
CA GLN A 77 -8.29 -5.65 7.50
C GLN A 77 -8.15 -6.74 8.57
N GLU A 78 -7.00 -6.80 9.25
CA GLU A 78 -6.79 -7.76 10.34
C GLU A 78 -7.62 -7.44 11.59
N GLN A 79 -8.02 -6.19 11.82
CA GLN A 79 -8.90 -5.83 12.95
C GLN A 79 -10.34 -6.34 12.75
N GLN A 80 -10.78 -6.58 11.51
CA GLN A 80 -12.11 -7.13 11.23
C GLN A 80 -12.21 -8.64 11.53
N LYS A 81 -11.09 -9.32 11.74
CA LYS A 81 -11.06 -10.77 11.96
C LYS A 81 -11.16 -11.10 13.45
N PRO A 82 -11.78 -12.24 13.83
CA PRO A 82 -11.70 -12.74 15.19
C PRO A 82 -10.25 -12.92 15.62
N ARG A 83 -9.93 -12.53 16.86
CA ARG A 83 -8.58 -12.65 17.41
C ARG A 83 -8.58 -13.52 18.67
N PRO A 84 -7.52 -14.31 18.90
CA PRO A 84 -7.35 -14.95 20.19
C PRO A 84 -7.21 -13.90 21.28
N HIS A 85 -7.57 -14.27 22.50
CA HIS A 85 -7.21 -13.46 23.66
C HIS A 85 -5.68 -13.44 23.80
N VAL A 86 -5.11 -12.24 23.86
CA VAL A 86 -3.67 -12.04 24.05
C VAL A 86 -3.47 -11.37 25.41
N GLU A 87 -2.75 -12.06 26.30
CA GLU A 87 -2.36 -11.49 27.60
C GLU A 87 -1.23 -10.47 27.43
N LYS A 88 -1.25 -9.41 28.24
CA LYS A 88 -0.20 -8.39 28.20
C LYS A 88 1.10 -8.95 28.78
N LEU A 89 2.17 -8.87 27.99
CA LEU A 89 3.52 -9.16 28.48
C LEU A 89 3.98 -8.02 29.40
N LEU A 90 3.95 -8.23 30.71
CA LEU A 90 4.53 -7.32 31.70
C LEU A 90 6.03 -7.60 31.82
N ILE A 91 6.80 -7.08 30.86
CA ILE A 91 8.26 -7.18 30.86
C ILE A 91 8.81 -6.04 31.73
N ARG A 92 9.68 -6.38 32.67
CA ARG A 92 10.37 -5.44 33.58
C ARG A 92 11.65 -4.91 32.97
#